data_AF-A0A3S1RN01-F1
#
_entry.id   AF-A0A3S1RN01-F1
#
_cell.length_a   1.000
_cell.length_b   1.000
_cell.length_c   1.000
_cell.angle_alpha   90.00
_cell.angle_beta   90.00
_cell.angle_gamma   90.00
#
_symmetry.space_group_name_H-M   'P 1'
#
loop_
_entity.id
_entity.type
_entity.pdbx_description
1 polymer ?
#
loop_
_entity_poly.entity_id
_entity_poly.type
_entity_poly.pdbx_seq_one_letter_code
_entity_poly.pdbx_strand_id
1 'polypeptide(L)'
;MGSKKVRVGIVGVGNCASSLVQGLSFYRHAKSNEPIPGLMHADLGGYHVDDIEIVCAFDVAKSKVGLDVAEAIYAAPNNTFRFADAMTTGVRVERGPTLDGIGKYLRDEIEEAPEPVANVTEILRDSSADVLVSYLPVGSEEATCFYAECALEAGCAFVNCIPVFIASRPEWRRRFEQRGLPLVGDDIKSQVGATIVHRLLANLFRERGVRIDRTYQLNFGGNTDFLNMLERERLESKKISKTQSVASQFDVPLEPGNIHVGPSDHVPWLTDRKWAYIR
;
A
#
# COMPACT_ATOMS: atom_id res chain seq x y z
N MET A 1 29.37 17.18 3.82
CA MET A 1 28.92 15.85 3.37
C MET A 1 27.58 16.07 2.70
N GLY A 2 27.44 15.81 1.39
CA GLY A 2 26.18 16.05 0.68
C GLY A 2 25.05 15.25 1.32
N SER A 3 23.86 15.85 1.51
CA SER A 3 22.73 15.15 2.10
C SER A 3 22.39 13.95 1.20
N LYS A 4 22.32 12.75 1.77
CA LYS A 4 21.98 11.56 1.00
C LYS A 4 20.48 11.56 0.73
N LYS A 5 20.06 11.93 -0.47
CA LYS A 5 18.65 11.85 -0.88
C LYS A 5 18.25 10.43 -1.24
N VAL A 6 16.98 10.10 -1.04
CA VAL A 6 16.33 8.86 -1.48
C VAL A 6 15.24 9.25 -2.48
N ARG A 7 15.48 8.99 -3.76
CA ARG A 7 14.57 9.35 -4.85
C ARG A 7 13.51 8.27 -5.00
N VAL A 8 12.26 8.63 -4.76
CA VAL A 8 11.13 7.70 -4.70
C VAL A 8 10.19 7.93 -5.88
N GLY A 9 9.90 6.85 -6.60
CA GLY A 9 8.81 6.76 -7.55
C GLY A 9 7.55 6.19 -6.89
N ILE A 10 6.38 6.70 -7.26
CA ILE A 10 5.09 6.22 -6.75
C ILE A 10 4.26 5.61 -7.89
N VAL A 11 3.71 4.42 -7.68
CA VAL A 11 2.72 3.80 -8.57
C VAL A 11 1.37 3.74 -7.84
N GLY A 12 0.35 4.37 -8.42
CA GLY A 12 -0.97 4.51 -7.82
C GLY A 12 -0.99 5.64 -6.80
N VAL A 13 -1.45 6.83 -7.22
CA VAL A 13 -1.51 8.03 -6.39
C VAL A 13 -2.81 8.03 -5.58
N GLY A 14 -3.04 6.95 -4.81
CA GLY A 14 -4.23 6.72 -3.98
C GLY A 14 -4.17 7.36 -2.58
N ASN A 15 -5.08 6.96 -1.69
CA ASN A 15 -5.09 7.39 -0.28
C ASN A 15 -3.76 7.09 0.45
N CYS A 16 -3.13 5.93 0.18
CA CYS A 16 -1.84 5.57 0.75
C CYS A 16 -0.73 6.54 0.29
N ALA A 17 -0.66 6.83 -1.01
CA ALA A 17 0.28 7.82 -1.55
C ALA A 17 0.02 9.22 -0.97
N SER A 18 -1.25 9.60 -0.82
CA SER A 18 -1.64 10.85 -0.18
C SER A 18 -1.14 10.95 1.26
N SER A 19 -1.32 9.90 2.05
CA SER A 19 -0.80 9.85 3.42
C SER A 19 0.72 9.88 3.47
N LEU A 20 1.40 9.22 2.53
CA LEU A 20 2.87 9.25 2.42
C LEU A 20 3.37 10.68 2.15
N VAL A 21 2.88 11.32 1.10
CA VAL A 21 3.33 12.65 0.68
C VAL A 21 3.02 13.71 1.74
N GLN A 22 1.83 13.66 2.35
CA GLN A 22 1.52 14.51 3.51
C GLN A 22 2.46 14.24 4.69
N GLY A 23 2.80 12.97 4.93
CA GLY A 23 3.75 12.55 5.96
C GLY A 23 5.14 13.14 5.76
N LEU A 24 5.63 13.22 4.52
CA LEU A 24 6.91 13.84 4.19
C LEU A 24 6.94 15.33 4.60
N SER A 25 5.87 16.07 4.32
CA SER A 25 5.72 17.45 4.80
C SER A 25 5.63 17.53 6.32
N PHE A 26 4.81 16.68 6.94
CA PHE A 26 4.51 16.74 8.37
C PHE A 26 5.72 16.43 9.25
N TYR A 27 6.51 15.42 8.87
CA TYR A 27 7.67 14.96 9.63
C TYR A 27 9.00 15.56 9.16
N ARG A 28 8.97 16.56 8.27
CA ARG A 28 10.16 17.19 7.69
C ARG A 28 11.18 17.67 8.72
N HIS A 29 10.68 18.20 9.84
CA HIS A 29 11.49 18.75 10.94
C HIS A 29 11.44 17.88 12.20
N ALA A 30 11.03 16.62 12.06
CA ALA A 30 11.02 15.68 13.16
C ALA A 30 12.45 15.49 13.70
N LYS A 31 12.58 15.28 15.01
CA LYS A 31 13.87 15.08 15.65
C LYS A 31 14.04 13.61 16.00
N SER A 32 15.20 13.04 15.67
CA SER A 32 15.49 11.61 15.84
C SER A 32 15.43 11.10 17.30
N ASN A 33 15.49 11.99 18.30
CA ASN A 33 15.51 11.63 19.72
C ASN A 33 14.16 11.81 20.43
N GLU A 34 13.11 12.22 19.73
CA GLU A 34 11.77 12.36 20.30
C GLU A 34 10.87 11.20 19.82
N PRO A 35 10.02 10.62 20.66
CA PRO A 35 9.04 9.63 20.21
C PRO A 35 8.05 10.31 19.27
N ILE A 36 8.14 9.98 17.98
CA ILE A 36 7.29 10.55 16.94
C ILE A 36 6.09 9.62 16.74
N PRO A 37 4.85 10.07 17.00
CA PRO A 37 3.67 9.27 16.71
C PRO A 37 3.67 8.81 15.26
N GLY A 38 3.62 7.50 15.03
CA GLY A 38 3.50 6.91 13.70
C GLY A 38 4.80 6.67 12.93
N LEU A 39 5.97 7.03 13.45
CA LEU A 39 7.26 6.63 12.91
C LEU A 39 8.06 5.88 13.98
N MET A 40 8.63 4.73 13.62
CA MET A 40 9.54 4.02 14.54
C MET A 40 10.84 4.81 14.75
N HIS A 41 11.33 5.46 13.68
CA HIS A 41 12.55 6.27 13.68
C HIS A 41 12.36 7.46 12.71
N ALA A 42 12.80 8.66 13.10
CA ALA A 42 12.88 9.80 12.18
C ALA A 42 14.09 9.71 11.23
N ASP A 43 15.15 9.02 11.67
CA ASP A 43 16.34 8.70 10.89
C ASP A 43 16.52 7.18 10.89
N LEU A 44 16.60 6.59 9.70
CA LEU A 44 16.89 5.18 9.52
C LEU A 44 18.15 5.00 8.68
N GLY A 45 19.23 4.54 9.30
CA GLY A 45 20.49 4.26 8.59
C GLY A 45 21.19 5.51 8.04
N GLY A 46 20.95 6.68 8.62
CA GLY A 46 21.47 7.97 8.17
C GLY A 46 20.61 8.64 7.09
N TYR A 47 19.38 8.16 6.88
CA TYR A 47 18.38 8.79 6.01
C TYR A 47 17.25 9.35 6.87
N HIS A 48 17.13 10.68 6.89
CA HIS A 48 16.03 11.35 7.56
C HIS A 48 14.77 11.37 6.68
N VAL A 49 13.58 11.59 7.24
CA VAL A 49 12.34 11.71 6.45
C VAL A 49 12.43 12.81 5.37
N ASP A 50 13.11 13.93 5.68
CA ASP A 50 13.36 15.04 4.74
C ASP A 50 14.37 14.69 3.63
N ASP A 51 15.00 13.52 3.69
CA ASP A 51 15.84 13.03 2.62
C ASP A 51 15.06 12.32 1.51
N ILE A 52 13.77 12.04 1.72
CA ILE A 52 12.91 11.42 0.73
C ILE A 52 12.41 12.47 -0.26
N GLU A 53 12.68 12.25 -1.54
CA GLU A 53 12.26 13.12 -2.64
C GLU A 53 11.42 12.33 -3.62
N ILE A 54 10.23 12.82 -3.96
CA ILE A 54 9.41 12.21 -5.01
C ILE A 54 9.96 12.68 -6.35
N VAL A 55 10.31 11.75 -7.24
CA VAL A 55 10.93 12.07 -8.55
C VAL A 55 10.10 11.64 -9.75
N CYS A 56 9.18 10.70 -9.58
CA CYS A 56 8.23 10.28 -10.60
C CYS A 56 6.96 9.71 -9.96
N ALA A 57 5.84 9.79 -10.66
CA ALA A 57 4.60 9.17 -10.21
C ALA A 57 3.77 8.67 -11.39
N PHE A 58 3.00 7.60 -11.18
CA PHE A 58 2.17 6.97 -12.19
C PHE A 58 0.76 6.75 -11.66
N ASP A 59 -0.25 7.10 -12.45
CA ASP A 59 -1.66 6.77 -12.21
C ASP A 59 -2.37 6.53 -13.55
N VAL A 60 -3.64 6.13 -13.47
CA VAL A 60 -4.50 5.86 -14.63
C VAL A 60 -5.71 6.79 -14.65
N ALA A 61 -6.06 7.39 -13.51
CA ALA A 61 -7.23 8.23 -13.38
C ALA A 61 -7.02 9.59 -14.06
N LYS A 62 -7.96 9.98 -14.92
CA LYS A 62 -7.99 11.28 -15.60
C LYS A 62 -7.94 12.47 -14.63
N SER A 63 -8.47 12.31 -13.43
CA SER A 63 -8.45 13.33 -12.38
C SER A 63 -7.06 13.57 -11.79
N LYS A 64 -6.06 12.72 -12.07
CA LYS A 64 -4.73 12.74 -11.47
C LYS A 64 -3.62 12.91 -12.49
N VAL A 65 -3.70 12.21 -13.62
CA VAL A 65 -2.70 12.27 -14.68
C VAL A 65 -2.53 13.72 -15.17
N GLY A 66 -1.27 14.14 -15.32
CA GLY A 66 -0.89 15.49 -15.73
C GLY A 66 -0.79 16.52 -14.60
N LEU A 67 -1.33 16.24 -13.40
CA LEU A 67 -1.22 17.11 -12.24
C LEU A 67 0.12 16.92 -11.52
N ASP A 68 0.53 17.93 -10.74
CA ASP A 68 1.63 17.76 -9.78
C ASP A 68 1.25 16.73 -8.72
N VAL A 69 2.19 15.92 -8.23
CA VAL A 69 1.92 14.93 -7.18
C VAL A 69 1.26 15.58 -5.96
N ALA A 70 1.67 16.78 -5.54
CA ALA A 70 1.10 17.48 -4.40
C ALA A 70 -0.38 17.84 -4.59
N GLU A 71 -0.84 17.98 -5.84
CA GLU A 71 -2.24 18.22 -6.18
C GLU A 71 -3.01 16.91 -6.38
N ALA A 72 -2.41 15.96 -7.11
CA ALA A 72 -3.01 14.67 -7.46
C ALA A 72 -3.36 13.82 -6.22
N ILE A 73 -2.59 13.93 -5.13
CA ILE A 73 -2.90 13.23 -3.87
C ILE A 73 -4.22 13.65 -3.23
N TYR A 74 -4.75 14.82 -3.59
CA TYR A 74 -6.02 15.34 -3.09
C TYR A 74 -7.16 15.20 -4.09
N ALA A 75 -6.86 14.82 -5.34
CA ALA A 75 -7.85 14.63 -6.38
C ALA A 75 -8.69 13.37 -6.13
N ALA A 76 -9.98 13.45 -6.48
CA ALA A 76 -10.89 12.32 -6.40
C ALA A 76 -10.34 11.10 -7.19
N PRO A 77 -10.59 9.86 -6.73
CA PRO A 77 -11.45 9.49 -5.60
C PRO A 77 -10.73 9.46 -4.23
N ASN A 78 -9.55 10.08 -4.09
CA ASN A 78 -8.87 10.13 -2.80
C ASN A 78 -9.72 10.90 -1.77
N ASN A 79 -9.80 10.36 -0.56
CA ASN A 79 -10.64 10.86 0.52
C ASN A 79 -10.03 10.63 1.91
N THR A 80 -8.70 10.48 1.97
CA THR A 80 -7.96 10.39 3.23
C THR A 80 -7.98 11.71 4.01
N PHE A 81 -7.71 11.61 5.31
CA PHE A 81 -7.65 12.76 6.20
C PHE A 81 -6.49 13.67 5.82
N ARG A 82 -6.75 14.98 5.75
CA ARG A 82 -5.71 15.98 5.48
C ARG A 82 -5.10 16.44 6.80
N PHE A 83 -3.90 15.95 7.12
CA PHE A 83 -3.18 16.29 8.35
C PHE A 83 -1.99 17.22 8.12
N ALA A 84 -1.58 17.39 6.86
CA ALA A 84 -0.57 18.36 6.43
C ALA A 84 -0.80 18.77 4.98
N ASP A 85 -0.30 19.95 4.62
CA ASP A 85 -0.25 20.40 3.24
C ASP A 85 0.99 19.82 2.55
N ALA A 86 0.79 19.17 1.40
CA ALA A 86 1.88 18.72 0.56
C ALA A 86 2.59 19.92 -0.08
N MET A 87 3.92 19.91 -0.02
CA MET A 87 4.72 20.86 -0.77
C MET A 87 4.72 20.46 -2.25
N THR A 88 4.66 21.45 -3.15
CA THR A 88 4.80 21.23 -4.59
C THR A 88 6.06 20.41 -4.88
N THR A 89 5.90 19.33 -5.64
CA THR A 89 7.02 18.43 -5.95
C THR A 89 7.70 18.80 -7.26
N GLY A 90 6.99 19.49 -8.17
CA GLY A 90 7.43 19.69 -9.55
C GLY A 90 7.32 18.43 -10.41
N VAL A 91 6.82 17.33 -9.84
CA VAL A 91 6.69 16.02 -10.49
C VAL A 91 5.26 15.84 -10.95
N ARG A 92 5.08 15.68 -12.25
CA ARG A 92 3.78 15.38 -12.84
C ARG A 92 3.47 13.89 -12.74
N VAL A 93 2.20 13.58 -12.53
CA VAL A 93 1.70 12.21 -12.59
C VAL A 93 1.60 11.77 -14.04
N GLU A 94 2.38 10.75 -14.39
CA GLU A 94 2.42 10.17 -15.73
C GLU A 94 1.35 9.10 -15.90
N ARG A 95 0.90 8.90 -17.14
CA ARG A 95 -0.08 7.87 -17.48
C ARG A 95 0.58 6.49 -17.48
N GLY A 96 0.43 5.74 -16.40
CA GLY A 96 0.90 4.35 -16.33
C GLY A 96 -0.02 3.39 -17.08
N PRO A 97 0.40 2.16 -17.44
CA PRO A 97 -0.50 1.16 -18.03
C PRO A 97 -1.56 0.68 -17.04
N THR A 98 -2.79 0.52 -17.51
CA THR A 98 -3.93 0.10 -16.67
C THR A 98 -3.88 -1.38 -16.29
N LEU A 99 -3.70 -2.26 -17.29
CA LEU A 99 -3.71 -3.72 -17.12
C LEU A 99 -4.93 -4.18 -16.28
N ASP A 100 -4.71 -5.01 -15.26
CA ASP A 100 -5.74 -5.46 -14.30
C ASP A 100 -5.91 -4.52 -13.08
N GLY A 101 -5.38 -3.30 -13.18
CA GLY A 101 -5.44 -2.23 -12.18
C GLY A 101 -6.87 -1.84 -11.75
N ILE A 102 -7.81 -1.79 -12.69
CA ILE A 102 -9.17 -1.32 -12.43
C ILE A 102 -10.14 -2.51 -12.35
N GLY A 103 -10.60 -2.80 -11.14
CA GLY A 103 -11.64 -3.79 -10.86
C GLY A 103 -13.03 -3.36 -11.29
N LYS A 104 -13.99 -4.29 -11.27
CA LYS A 104 -15.37 -4.09 -11.71
C LYS A 104 -16.00 -2.89 -11.02
N TYR A 105 -15.87 -2.79 -9.70
CA TYR A 105 -16.45 -1.70 -8.91
C TYR A 105 -15.70 -0.37 -9.03
N LEU A 106 -14.43 -0.39 -9.47
CA LEU A 106 -13.67 0.83 -9.70
C LEU A 106 -13.96 1.48 -11.06
N ARG A 107 -14.48 0.73 -12.04
CA ARG A 107 -14.81 1.25 -13.37
C ARG A 107 -15.84 2.37 -13.35
N ASP A 108 -16.79 2.30 -12.42
CA ASP A 108 -17.86 3.29 -12.29
C ASP A 108 -17.36 4.56 -11.56
N GLU A 109 -16.26 4.47 -10.82
CA GLU A 109 -15.69 5.56 -10.01
C GLU A 109 -14.48 6.25 -10.67
N ILE A 110 -13.82 5.57 -11.62
CA ILE A 110 -12.56 6.03 -12.22
C ILE A 110 -12.72 6.11 -13.74
N GLU A 111 -12.70 7.35 -14.25
CA GLU A 111 -12.49 7.61 -15.67
C GLU A 111 -10.99 7.53 -15.98
N GLU A 112 -10.61 6.70 -16.95
CA GLU A 112 -9.22 6.58 -17.40
C GLU A 112 -8.76 7.82 -18.16
N ALA A 113 -7.51 8.21 -17.93
CA ALA A 113 -6.90 9.35 -18.61
C ALA A 113 -6.66 9.03 -20.10
N PRO A 114 -7.01 9.94 -21.03
CA PRO A 114 -6.89 9.73 -22.48
C PRO A 114 -5.46 9.84 -23.01
N GLU A 115 -4.52 10.29 -22.20
CA GLU A 115 -3.09 10.40 -22.52
C GLU A 115 -2.51 9.04 -22.94
N PRO A 116 -1.49 9.02 -23.81
CA PRO A 116 -0.79 7.78 -24.15
C PRO A 116 -0.09 7.21 -22.92
N VAL A 117 -0.04 5.88 -22.83
CA VAL A 117 0.71 5.18 -21.78
C VAL A 117 2.19 5.51 -21.89
N ALA A 118 2.75 6.01 -20.80
CA ALA A 118 4.14 6.41 -20.70
C ALA A 118 5.09 5.20 -20.58
N ASN A 119 6.34 5.38 -21.01
CA ASN A 119 7.38 4.37 -20.87
C ASN A 119 7.93 4.39 -19.44
N VAL A 120 7.37 3.53 -18.58
CA VAL A 120 7.70 3.47 -17.15
C VAL A 120 9.19 3.22 -16.92
N THR A 121 9.81 2.26 -17.61
CA THR A 121 11.23 1.94 -17.44
C THR A 121 12.14 3.13 -17.79
N GLU A 122 11.81 3.87 -18.84
CA GLU A 122 12.57 5.06 -19.26
C GLU A 122 12.43 6.20 -18.24
N ILE A 123 11.21 6.50 -17.79
CA ILE A 123 10.97 7.53 -16.78
C ILE A 123 11.70 7.21 -15.47
N LEU A 124 11.72 5.94 -15.03
CA LEU A 124 12.46 5.53 -13.84
C LEU A 124 13.97 5.78 -13.98
N ARG A 125 14.54 5.54 -15.17
CA ARG A 125 15.95 5.82 -15.46
C ARG A 125 16.24 7.31 -15.53
N ASP A 126 15.42 8.07 -16.24
CA ASP A 126 15.61 9.52 -16.44
C ASP A 126 15.46 10.30 -15.14
N SER A 127 14.49 9.92 -14.30
CA SER A 127 14.33 10.46 -12.95
C SER A 127 15.37 9.93 -11.96
N SER A 128 16.17 8.94 -12.36
CA SER A 128 17.13 8.24 -11.52
C SER A 128 16.52 7.76 -10.20
N ALA A 129 15.31 7.19 -10.26
CA ALA A 129 14.61 6.71 -9.07
C ALA A 129 15.43 5.62 -8.36
N ASP A 130 15.58 5.75 -7.03
CA ASP A 130 16.26 4.75 -6.21
C ASP A 130 15.28 3.65 -5.78
N VAL A 131 14.03 4.01 -5.50
CA VAL A 131 12.98 3.13 -5.00
C VAL A 131 11.66 3.38 -5.72
N LEU A 132 11.00 2.33 -6.22
CA LEU A 132 9.63 2.38 -6.71
C LEU A 132 8.67 1.76 -5.68
N VAL A 133 7.72 2.56 -5.21
CA VAL A 133 6.69 2.14 -4.25
C VAL A 133 5.37 1.90 -4.96
N SER A 134 4.80 0.70 -4.82
CA SER A 134 3.56 0.29 -5.47
C SER A 134 2.37 0.28 -4.49
N TYR A 135 1.40 1.16 -4.76
CA TYR A 135 0.10 1.29 -4.08
C TYR A 135 -1.07 0.99 -5.03
N LEU A 136 -0.89 0.03 -5.94
CA LEU A 136 -1.94 -0.40 -6.85
C LEU A 136 -3.19 -0.93 -6.10
N PRO A 137 -4.34 -1.10 -6.77
CA PRO A 137 -5.48 -1.75 -6.16
C PRO A 137 -5.22 -3.24 -5.86
N VAL A 138 -5.90 -3.78 -4.84
CA VAL A 138 -5.84 -5.21 -4.52
C VAL A 138 -6.33 -6.04 -5.72
N GLY A 139 -5.60 -7.12 -6.03
CA GLY A 139 -5.92 -8.02 -7.13
C GLY A 139 -5.27 -7.66 -8.47
N SER A 140 -4.47 -6.59 -8.53
CA SER A 140 -3.76 -6.17 -9.74
C SER A 140 -2.42 -6.93 -9.90
N GLU A 141 -2.50 -8.21 -10.25
CA GLU A 141 -1.35 -9.10 -10.39
C GLU A 141 -0.51 -8.77 -11.64
N GLU A 142 -1.14 -8.61 -12.81
CA GLU A 142 -0.46 -8.27 -14.06
C GLU A 142 0.22 -6.90 -13.95
N ALA A 143 -0.50 -5.90 -13.43
CA ALA A 143 0.05 -4.57 -13.22
C ALA A 143 1.23 -4.60 -12.24
N THR A 144 1.12 -5.30 -11.11
CA THR A 144 2.22 -5.36 -10.14
C THR A 144 3.44 -6.07 -10.72
N CYS A 145 3.25 -7.16 -11.46
CA CYS A 145 4.34 -7.83 -12.16
C CYS A 145 5.01 -6.91 -13.19
N PHE A 146 4.21 -6.15 -13.96
CA PHE A 146 4.71 -5.17 -14.92
C PHE A 146 5.59 -4.10 -14.24
N TYR A 147 5.12 -3.45 -13.18
CA TYR A 147 5.91 -2.42 -12.50
C TYR A 147 7.14 -2.99 -11.78
N ALA A 148 7.05 -4.22 -11.24
CA ALA A 148 8.21 -4.91 -10.68
C ALA A 148 9.27 -5.21 -11.77
N GLU A 149 8.85 -5.57 -12.98
CA GLU A 149 9.74 -5.74 -14.12
C GLU A 149 10.39 -4.41 -14.52
N CYS A 150 9.62 -3.33 -14.67
CA CYS A 150 10.14 -2.01 -14.99
C CYS A 150 11.15 -1.52 -13.94
N ALA A 151 10.89 -1.72 -12.65
CA ALA A 151 11.83 -1.38 -11.58
C ALA A 151 13.13 -2.18 -11.69
N LEU A 152 13.02 -3.50 -11.90
CA LEU A 152 14.17 -4.38 -12.10
C LEU A 152 15.02 -3.96 -13.31
N GLU A 153 14.38 -3.61 -14.42
CA GLU A 153 15.01 -3.14 -15.65
C GLU A 153 15.65 -1.75 -15.53
N ALA A 154 15.04 -0.85 -14.76
CA ALA A 154 15.55 0.48 -14.50
C ALA A 154 16.70 0.50 -13.48
N GLY A 155 16.86 -0.57 -12.69
CA GLY A 155 17.86 -0.62 -11.63
C GLY A 155 17.36 -0.05 -10.30
N CYS A 156 16.05 -0.01 -10.08
CA CYS A 156 15.41 0.53 -8.89
C CYS A 156 15.08 -0.58 -7.88
N ALA A 157 15.14 -0.24 -6.59
CA ALA A 157 14.52 -1.08 -5.57
C ALA A 157 12.99 -1.09 -5.76
N PHE A 158 12.32 -2.16 -5.31
CA PHE A 158 10.86 -2.26 -5.41
C PHE A 158 10.22 -2.51 -4.04
N VAL A 159 9.23 -1.70 -3.69
CA VAL A 159 8.43 -1.83 -2.46
C VAL A 159 6.99 -2.14 -2.85
N ASN A 160 6.57 -3.39 -2.63
CA ASN A 160 5.23 -3.86 -2.93
C ASN A 160 4.32 -3.71 -1.69
N CYS A 161 3.39 -2.76 -1.73
CA CYS A 161 2.48 -2.53 -0.60
C CYS A 161 1.18 -3.33 -0.66
N ILE A 162 0.96 -4.15 -1.70
CA ILE A 162 -0.30 -4.89 -1.87
C ILE A 162 -0.11 -6.41 -1.73
N PRO A 163 -1.18 -7.19 -1.50
CA PRO A 163 -1.09 -8.63 -1.30
C PRO A 163 -1.00 -9.44 -2.62
N VAL A 164 -0.24 -8.93 -3.58
CA VAL A 164 0.21 -9.69 -4.76
C VAL A 164 1.58 -10.26 -4.43
N PHE A 165 1.79 -11.55 -4.69
CA PHE A 165 3.05 -12.20 -4.30
C PHE A 165 4.19 -11.89 -5.27
N ILE A 166 5.08 -10.97 -4.88
CA ILE A 166 6.33 -10.67 -5.59
C ILE A 166 7.50 -11.07 -4.70
N ALA A 167 7.69 -10.39 -3.57
CA ALA A 167 8.78 -10.67 -2.64
C ALA A 167 8.67 -12.07 -2.01
N SER A 168 7.46 -12.60 -1.87
CA SER A 168 7.24 -13.95 -1.35
C SER A 168 7.59 -15.05 -2.38
N ARG A 169 7.64 -14.72 -3.68
CA ARG A 169 7.96 -15.70 -4.74
C ARG A 169 9.48 -15.83 -4.92
N PRO A 170 10.06 -17.06 -4.82
CA PRO A 170 11.50 -17.27 -5.00
C PRO A 170 12.05 -16.83 -6.36
N GLU A 171 11.23 -16.87 -7.42
CA GLU A 171 11.62 -16.43 -8.76
C GLU A 171 11.94 -14.93 -8.81
N TRP A 172 11.05 -14.08 -8.28
CA TRP A 172 11.25 -12.63 -8.22
C TRP A 172 12.42 -12.26 -7.32
N ARG A 173 12.52 -12.88 -6.13
CA ARG A 173 13.66 -12.66 -5.22
C ARG A 173 14.99 -12.90 -5.90
N ARG A 174 15.16 -14.05 -6.56
CA ARG A 174 16.41 -14.38 -7.26
C ARG A 174 16.75 -13.36 -8.35
N ARG A 175 15.76 -12.85 -9.06
CA ARG A 175 15.98 -11.85 -10.12
C ARG A 175 16.47 -10.51 -9.57
N PHE A 176 15.88 -10.03 -8.48
CA PHE A 176 16.32 -8.81 -7.78
C PHE A 176 17.70 -8.99 -7.13
N GLU A 177 17.94 -10.13 -6.47
CA GLU A 177 19.23 -10.48 -5.85
C GLU A 177 20.37 -10.54 -6.88
N GLN A 178 20.14 -11.13 -8.06
CA GLN A 178 21.13 -11.21 -9.13
C GLN A 178 21.57 -9.83 -9.65
N ARG A 179 20.71 -8.82 -9.52
CA ARG A 179 21.03 -7.42 -9.87
C ARG A 179 21.50 -6.59 -8.67
N GLY A 180 21.57 -7.19 -7.47
CA GLY A 180 21.93 -6.49 -6.24
C GLY A 180 20.88 -5.44 -5.80
N LEU A 181 19.61 -5.62 -6.19
CA LEU A 181 18.55 -4.66 -5.93
C LEU A 181 17.67 -5.10 -4.75
N PRO A 182 17.31 -4.19 -3.83
CA PRO A 182 16.38 -4.50 -2.76
C PRO A 182 14.95 -4.77 -3.26
N LEU A 183 14.29 -5.76 -2.67
CA LEU A 183 12.89 -6.08 -2.87
C LEU A 183 12.19 -6.20 -1.51
N VAL A 184 11.21 -5.34 -1.24
CA VAL A 184 10.47 -5.29 0.02
C VAL A 184 8.99 -5.55 -0.26
N GLY A 185 8.41 -6.52 0.43
CA GLY A 185 7.02 -6.93 0.25
C GLY A 185 6.75 -8.27 0.93
N ASP A 186 5.55 -8.84 0.83
CA ASP A 186 4.34 -8.27 0.20
C ASP A 186 3.35 -7.80 1.28
N ASP A 187 2.37 -6.97 0.90
CA ASP A 187 1.30 -6.43 1.77
C ASP A 187 1.80 -5.57 2.96
N ILE A 188 1.76 -4.24 2.81
CA ILE A 188 2.23 -3.34 3.86
C ILE A 188 1.40 -3.49 5.14
N LYS A 189 2.07 -3.49 6.28
CA LYS A 189 1.41 -3.59 7.59
C LYS A 189 0.93 -2.23 8.08
N SER A 190 -0.32 -2.16 8.52
CA SER A 190 -0.79 -1.07 9.37
C SER A 190 -0.16 -1.18 10.77
N GLN A 191 0.06 -0.05 11.44
CA GLN A 191 0.61 0.00 12.80
C GLN A 191 -0.27 -0.79 13.80
N VAL A 192 -1.55 -0.41 13.88
CA VAL A 192 -2.56 -1.09 14.73
C VAL A 192 -3.79 -1.38 13.89
N GLY A 193 -3.75 -2.49 13.16
CA GLY A 193 -4.89 -3.00 12.39
C GLY A 193 -5.77 -3.97 13.18
N ALA A 194 -6.96 -4.26 12.66
CA ALA A 194 -7.86 -5.25 13.23
C ALA A 194 -7.21 -6.63 13.41
N THR A 195 -6.37 -7.06 12.47
CA THR A 195 -5.71 -8.37 12.51
C THR A 195 -4.73 -8.49 13.69
N ILE A 196 -3.93 -7.46 13.98
CA ILE A 196 -2.98 -7.54 15.11
C ILE A 196 -3.70 -7.49 16.46
N VAL A 197 -4.76 -6.71 16.57
CA VAL A 197 -5.61 -6.66 17.78
C VAL A 197 -6.29 -8.00 18.02
N HIS A 198 -6.90 -8.58 16.98
CA HIS A 198 -7.54 -9.89 17.07
C HIS A 198 -6.53 -10.98 17.45
N ARG A 199 -5.35 -10.98 16.82
CA ARG A 199 -4.27 -11.93 17.13
C ARG A 199 -3.82 -11.82 18.59
N LEU A 200 -3.69 -10.60 19.12
CA LEU A 200 -3.32 -10.36 20.52
C LEU A 200 -4.38 -10.89 21.48
N LEU A 201 -5.66 -10.64 21.20
CA LEU A 201 -6.78 -11.17 22.00
C LEU A 201 -6.83 -12.71 21.95
N ALA A 202 -6.67 -13.31 20.76
CA ALA A 202 -6.66 -14.76 20.61
C ALA A 202 -5.50 -15.40 21.39
N ASN A 203 -4.30 -14.80 21.33
CA ASN A 203 -3.16 -15.27 22.10
C ASN A 203 -3.39 -15.15 23.62
N LEU A 204 -3.97 -14.04 24.08
CA LEU A 204 -4.30 -13.85 25.50
C LEU A 204 -5.26 -14.94 26.01
N PHE A 205 -6.30 -15.27 25.24
CA PHE A 205 -7.25 -16.33 25.61
C PHE A 205 -6.54 -17.67 25.76
N ARG A 206 -5.67 -18.02 24.80
CA ARG A 206 -4.83 -19.22 24.85
C ARG A 206 -3.96 -19.24 26.12
N GLU A 207 -3.22 -18.17 26.39
CA GLU A 207 -2.34 -18.07 27.57
C GLU A 207 -3.09 -18.17 28.90
N ARG A 208 -4.38 -17.83 28.92
CA ARG A 208 -5.25 -17.95 30.09
C ARG A 208 -6.03 -19.25 30.16
N GLY A 209 -5.81 -20.19 29.23
CA GLY A 209 -6.54 -21.46 29.15
C GLY A 209 -8.01 -21.30 28.77
N VAL A 210 -8.39 -20.17 28.16
CA VAL A 210 -9.74 -19.92 27.67
C VAL A 210 -9.83 -20.41 26.23
N ARG A 211 -10.70 -21.38 26.00
CA ARG A 211 -10.96 -21.90 24.65
C ARG A 211 -11.82 -20.91 23.87
N ILE A 212 -11.40 -20.59 22.65
CA ILE A 212 -12.21 -19.86 21.67
C ILE A 212 -12.94 -20.89 20.83
N ASP A 213 -14.28 -20.88 20.86
CA ASP A 213 -15.08 -21.80 20.03
C ASP A 213 -15.48 -21.18 18.70
N ARG A 214 -15.70 -19.86 18.67
CA ARG A 214 -16.11 -19.10 17.49
C ARG A 214 -15.53 -17.70 17.55
N THR A 215 -15.17 -17.15 16.39
CA THR A 215 -14.77 -15.75 16.28
C THR A 215 -15.10 -15.16 14.92
N TYR A 216 -15.36 -13.85 14.88
CA TYR A 216 -15.38 -13.10 13.65
C TYR A 216 -14.60 -11.78 13.74
N GLN A 217 -14.15 -11.31 12.58
CA GLN A 217 -13.61 -9.98 12.36
C GLN A 217 -14.22 -9.39 11.10
N LEU A 218 -15.20 -8.51 11.30
CA LEU A 218 -15.87 -7.77 10.23
C LEU A 218 -15.14 -6.45 10.01
N ASN A 219 -14.78 -6.15 8.76
CA ASN A 219 -14.05 -4.92 8.42
C ASN A 219 -14.83 -4.14 7.36
N PHE A 220 -15.07 -2.85 7.57
CA PHE A 220 -15.72 -2.00 6.58
C PHE A 220 -15.10 -0.60 6.59
N GLY A 221 -15.24 0.11 5.47
CA GLY A 221 -14.66 1.45 5.24
C GLY A 221 -15.28 2.10 4.01
N GLY A 222 -14.92 3.35 3.72
CA GLY A 222 -15.55 4.15 2.67
C GLY A 222 -14.62 4.54 1.50
N ASN A 223 -13.39 4.06 1.48
CA ASN A 223 -12.43 4.36 0.42
C ASN A 223 -12.54 3.39 -0.77
N THR A 224 -11.81 3.68 -1.83
CA THR A 224 -11.77 2.85 -3.04
C THR A 224 -11.12 1.49 -2.82
N ASP A 225 -10.21 1.34 -1.85
CA ASP A 225 -9.67 0.02 -1.48
C ASP A 225 -10.79 -0.89 -0.94
N PHE A 226 -11.63 -0.39 -0.03
CA PHE A 226 -12.78 -1.15 0.47
C PHE A 226 -13.81 -1.46 -0.61
N LEU A 227 -14.06 -0.52 -1.52
CA LEU A 227 -14.95 -0.74 -2.66
C LEU A 227 -14.41 -1.84 -3.60
N ASN A 228 -13.13 -1.77 -3.94
CA ASN A 228 -12.45 -2.79 -4.75
C ASN A 228 -12.44 -4.16 -4.04
N MET A 229 -12.34 -4.17 -2.72
CA MET A 229 -12.43 -5.37 -1.90
C MET A 229 -13.87 -5.95 -1.79
N LEU A 230 -14.91 -5.32 -2.34
CA LEU A 230 -16.22 -6.01 -2.48
C LEU A 230 -16.18 -7.10 -3.56
N GLU A 231 -15.23 -6.99 -4.50
CA GLU A 231 -14.99 -7.98 -5.54
C GLU A 231 -14.31 -9.21 -4.95
N ARG A 232 -15.11 -10.19 -4.52
CA ARG A 232 -14.61 -11.40 -3.84
C ARG A 232 -13.57 -12.17 -4.66
N GLU A 233 -13.66 -12.15 -5.98
CA GLU A 233 -12.71 -12.79 -6.89
C GLU A 233 -11.28 -12.23 -6.74
N ARG A 234 -11.14 -10.93 -6.43
CA ARG A 234 -9.84 -10.28 -6.19
C ARG A 234 -9.26 -10.54 -4.80
N LEU A 235 -9.99 -11.23 -3.93
CA LEU A 235 -9.65 -11.39 -2.51
C LEU A 235 -9.14 -12.76 -2.10
N GLU A 236 -9.16 -13.76 -2.98
CA GLU A 236 -8.81 -15.15 -2.62
C GLU A 236 -7.48 -15.21 -1.86
N SER A 237 -6.43 -14.57 -2.38
CA SER A 237 -5.10 -14.48 -1.73
C SER A 237 -5.13 -13.77 -0.37
N LYS A 238 -5.90 -12.68 -0.23
CA LYS A 238 -5.97 -11.86 1.00
C LYS A 238 -6.82 -12.51 2.10
N LYS A 239 -7.84 -13.29 1.73
CA LYS A 239 -8.67 -14.07 2.67
C LYS A 239 -7.86 -15.21 3.28
N ILE A 240 -7.06 -15.91 2.47
CA ILE A 240 -6.14 -16.94 2.92
C ILE A 240 -5.14 -16.37 3.93
N SER A 241 -4.44 -15.28 3.58
CA SER A 241 -3.40 -14.69 4.45
C SER A 241 -3.94 -14.20 5.80
N LYS A 242 -5.12 -13.56 5.82
CA LYS A 242 -5.74 -13.06 7.05
C LYS A 242 -6.29 -14.17 7.94
N THR A 243 -6.96 -15.16 7.35
CA THR A 243 -7.49 -16.29 8.10
C THR A 243 -6.35 -17.09 8.73
N GLN A 244 -5.27 -17.36 7.98
CA GLN A 244 -4.08 -18.03 8.51
C GLN A 244 -3.40 -17.24 9.63
N SER A 245 -3.31 -15.92 9.53
CA SER A 245 -2.70 -15.10 10.58
C SER A 245 -3.42 -15.20 11.93
N VAL A 246 -4.74 -15.41 11.95
CA VAL A 246 -5.51 -15.61 13.20
C VAL A 246 -5.50 -17.09 13.56
N ALA A 247 -5.70 -17.99 12.58
CA ALA A 247 -5.75 -19.43 12.78
C ALA A 247 -4.46 -20.00 13.39
N SER A 248 -3.30 -19.45 13.00
CA SER A 248 -1.97 -19.83 13.53
C SER A 248 -1.78 -19.61 15.03
N GLN A 249 -2.69 -18.90 15.71
CA GLN A 249 -2.62 -18.72 17.16
C GLN A 249 -3.34 -19.83 17.94
N PHE A 250 -4.15 -20.66 17.28
CA PHE A 250 -4.85 -21.75 17.95
C PHE A 250 -4.03 -23.04 17.88
N ASP A 251 -3.89 -23.72 19.02
CA ASP A 251 -3.20 -25.01 19.08
C ASP A 251 -4.01 -26.12 18.37
N VAL A 252 -5.34 -25.97 18.35
CA VAL A 252 -6.27 -26.79 17.57
C VAL A 252 -6.97 -25.88 16.56
N PRO A 253 -6.87 -26.14 15.25
CA PRO A 253 -7.53 -25.33 14.24
C PRO A 253 -9.05 -25.30 14.44
N LEU A 254 -9.65 -24.11 14.35
CA LEU A 254 -11.10 -23.97 14.32
C LEU A 254 -11.66 -24.55 13.02
N GLU A 255 -12.84 -25.16 13.10
CA GLU A 255 -13.57 -25.56 11.89
C GLU A 255 -13.85 -24.32 11.02
N PRO A 256 -13.86 -24.44 9.68
CA PRO A 256 -14.04 -23.29 8.78
C PRO A 256 -15.31 -22.46 9.04
N GLY A 257 -16.37 -23.07 9.58
CA GLY A 257 -17.61 -22.37 9.93
C GLY A 257 -17.54 -21.53 11.22
N ASN A 258 -16.49 -21.71 12.03
CA ASN A 258 -16.33 -21.06 13.33
C ASN A 258 -15.36 -19.87 13.30
N ILE A 259 -14.80 -19.54 12.13
CA ILE A 259 -13.93 -18.38 11.93
C ILE A 259 -14.36 -17.60 10.70
N HIS A 260 -14.61 -16.29 10.87
CA HIS A 260 -14.98 -15.42 9.76
C HIS A 260 -14.14 -14.13 9.78
N VAL A 261 -13.20 -13.99 8.84
CA VAL A 261 -12.32 -12.82 8.73
C VAL A 261 -12.31 -12.31 7.31
N GLY A 262 -12.67 -11.04 7.11
CA GLY A 262 -12.65 -10.44 5.78
C GLY A 262 -13.16 -9.00 5.74
N PRO A 263 -13.03 -8.32 4.59
CA PRO A 263 -13.86 -7.16 4.29
C PRO A 263 -15.32 -7.59 4.25
N SER A 264 -16.16 -6.75 4.83
CA SER A 264 -17.58 -7.01 5.04
C SER A 264 -18.44 -6.10 4.19
N ASP A 265 -18.10 -4.81 4.10
CA ASP A 265 -18.94 -3.83 3.41
C ASP A 265 -18.19 -2.53 3.05
N HIS A 266 -18.84 -1.71 2.21
CA HIS A 266 -18.44 -0.35 1.89
C HIS A 266 -19.47 0.65 2.43
N VAL A 267 -19.00 1.63 3.20
CA VAL A 267 -19.84 2.65 3.83
C VAL A 267 -19.29 4.03 3.44
N PRO A 268 -19.85 4.70 2.43
CA PRO A 268 -19.21 5.86 1.78
C PRO A 268 -18.80 7.00 2.72
N TRP A 269 -19.64 7.33 3.71
CA TRP A 269 -19.36 8.44 4.64
C TRP A 269 -18.23 8.15 5.64
N LEU A 270 -17.72 6.92 5.70
CA LEU A 270 -16.52 6.62 6.48
C LEU A 270 -15.25 7.15 5.81
N THR A 271 -15.27 7.42 4.50
CA THR A 271 -14.10 7.82 3.71
C THR A 271 -12.93 6.86 3.96
N ASP A 272 -11.73 7.33 4.24
CA ASP A 272 -10.55 6.49 4.52
C ASP A 272 -10.53 5.89 5.93
N ARG A 273 -11.57 6.08 6.74
CA ARG A 273 -11.67 5.45 8.06
C ARG A 273 -12.13 4.01 7.90
N LYS A 274 -11.41 3.12 8.59
CA LYS A 274 -11.73 1.70 8.70
C LYS A 274 -12.29 1.39 10.06
N TRP A 275 -13.42 0.69 10.09
CA TRP A 275 -14.02 0.16 11.30
C TRP A 275 -13.87 -1.36 11.32
N ALA A 276 -13.67 -1.91 12.52
CA ALA A 276 -13.55 -3.35 12.71
C ALA A 276 -14.35 -3.80 13.92
N TYR A 277 -15.22 -4.78 13.72
CA TYR A 277 -15.95 -5.44 14.79
C TYR A 277 -15.40 -6.85 14.99
N ILE A 278 -14.89 -7.10 16.19
CA ILE A 278 -14.31 -8.37 16.62
C ILE A 278 -15.20 -8.96 17.71
N ARG A 279 -15.50 -10.25 17.63
CA ARG A 279 -16.21 -11.02 18.65
C ARG A 279 -15.62 -12.42 18.77
#